data_AF-A0A1U7WCF7-F1
#
_entry.id   AF-A0A1U7WCF7-F1
#
_cell.length_a   1.000
_cell.length_b   1.000
_cell.length_c   1.000
_cell.angle_alpha   90.00
_cell.angle_beta   90.00
_cell.angle_gamma   90.00
#
_symmetry.space_group_name_H-M   'P 1'
#
loop_
_entity.id
_entity.type
_entity.pdbx_description
1 polymer ?
#
loop_
_entity_poly.entity_id
_entity_poly.type
_entity_poly.pdbx_seq_one_letter_code
_entity_poly.pdbx_strand_id
1 'polypeptide(L)'
;MGKESYFWLNTEVNKWAEEKTNCLIKEILPPGAVDREHRSSWPMHYISKELAWYEKFSASDTKDDEFHLLNEGSVQAPFMTSQKKQYVEAFDGFKALKLPYEQGYDRKRCFSMYLFLPNARDGLITNVTGQN
;
A
#
# COMPACT_ATOMS: atom_id res chain seq x y z
N MET A 1 -12.66 -30.51 18.91
CA MET A 1 -12.82 -29.08 18.53
C MET A 1 -13.65 -29.04 17.26
N GLY A 2 -14.86 -28.49 17.32
CA GLY A 2 -15.82 -28.49 16.21
C GLY A 2 -15.62 -27.31 15.27
N LYS A 3 -16.32 -27.31 14.12
CA LYS A 3 -16.29 -26.21 13.13
C LYS A 3 -16.63 -24.84 13.75
N GLU A 4 -17.50 -24.84 14.76
CA GLU A 4 -17.87 -23.63 15.53
C GLU A 4 -16.68 -22.96 16.22
N SER A 5 -15.71 -23.73 16.73
CA SER A 5 -14.54 -23.16 17.41
C SER A 5 -13.64 -22.37 16.44
N TYR A 6 -13.58 -22.78 15.18
CA TYR A 6 -12.78 -22.09 14.15
C TYR A 6 -13.50 -20.84 13.63
N PHE A 7 -14.84 -20.90 13.55
CA PHE A 7 -15.65 -19.71 13.25
C PHE A 7 -15.45 -18.62 14.32
N TRP A 8 -15.49 -18.99 15.60
CA TRP A 8 -15.26 -18.05 16.70
C TRP A 8 -13.86 -17.44 16.68
N LEU A 9 -12.82 -18.24 16.41
CA LEU A 9 -11.46 -17.72 16.31
C LEU A 9 -11.30 -16.72 15.14
N ASN A 10 -11.90 -17.03 13.99
CA ASN A 10 -11.89 -16.14 12.83
C ASN A 10 -12.57 -14.79 13.15
N THR A 11 -13.74 -14.84 13.78
CA THR A 11 -14.46 -13.64 14.26
C THR A 11 -13.63 -12.83 15.25
N GLU A 12 -12.98 -13.47 16.22
CA GLU A 12 -12.18 -12.77 17.24
C GLU A 12 -10.96 -12.08 16.64
N VAL A 13 -10.26 -12.73 15.71
CA VAL A 13 -9.09 -12.14 15.04
C VAL A 13 -9.48 -10.99 14.12
N ASN A 14 -10.59 -11.10 13.39
CA ASN A 14 -11.10 -10.01 12.55
C ASN A 14 -11.55 -8.81 13.39
N LYS A 15 -12.23 -9.06 14.52
CA LYS A 15 -12.61 -8.00 15.46
C LYS A 15 -11.37 -7.31 16.06
N TRP A 16 -10.36 -8.08 16.47
CA TRP A 16 -9.09 -7.53 16.95
C TRP A 16 -8.41 -6.67 15.88
N ALA A 17 -8.37 -7.14 14.62
CA ALA A 17 -7.81 -6.37 13.52
C ALA A 17 -8.59 -5.08 13.28
N GLU A 18 -9.92 -5.13 13.25
CA GLU A 18 -10.78 -3.96 13.09
C GLU A 18 -10.49 -2.91 14.17
N GLU A 19 -10.44 -3.32 15.43
CA GLU A 19 -10.14 -2.44 16.56
C GLU A 19 -8.72 -1.86 16.48
N LYS A 20 -7.71 -2.65 16.14
CA LYS A 20 -6.32 -2.17 16.06
C LYS A 20 -6.07 -1.26 14.86
N THR A 21 -6.86 -1.41 13.81
CA THR A 21 -6.70 -0.69 12.54
C THR A 21 -7.58 0.54 12.42
N ASN A 22 -8.26 0.97 13.49
CA ASN A 22 -9.27 2.03 13.43
C ASN A 22 -10.30 1.77 12.30
N CYS A 23 -10.75 0.52 12.19
CA CYS A 23 -11.71 0.04 11.19
C CYS A 23 -11.22 0.06 9.73
N LEU A 24 -9.92 0.24 9.47
CA LEU A 24 -9.35 0.19 8.13
C LEU A 24 -9.28 -1.24 7.57
N ILE A 25 -9.02 -2.23 8.43
CA ILE A 25 -8.99 -3.66 8.06
C ILE A 25 -10.08 -4.38 8.87
N LYS A 26 -11.19 -4.70 8.22
CA LYS A 26 -12.34 -5.37 8.84
C LYS A 26 -12.26 -6.89 8.77
N GLU A 27 -11.54 -7.41 7.79
CA GLU A 27 -11.42 -8.84 7.53
C GLU A 27 -9.98 -9.15 7.13
N ILE A 28 -9.19 -9.59 8.11
CA ILE A 28 -7.80 -10.06 7.90
C ILE A 28 -7.77 -11.57 7.62
N LEU A 29 -8.76 -12.31 8.12
CA LEU A 29 -8.97 -13.73 7.86
C LEU A 29 -10.31 -13.93 7.15
N PRO A 30 -10.33 -14.36 5.89
CA PRO A 30 -11.58 -14.66 5.22
C PRO A 30 -12.26 -15.90 5.82
N PRO A 31 -13.57 -16.10 5.59
CA PRO A 31 -14.28 -17.29 6.03
C PRO A 31 -13.57 -18.57 5.58
N GLY A 32 -13.30 -19.48 6.51
CA GLY A 32 -12.62 -20.74 6.21
C GLY A 32 -11.09 -20.68 6.18
N ALA A 33 -10.46 -19.52 6.40
CA ALA A 33 -9.00 -19.38 6.49
C ALA A 33 -8.38 -20.13 7.69
N VAL A 34 -9.19 -20.49 8.68
CA VAL A 34 -8.76 -21.27 9.85
C VAL A 34 -9.37 -22.66 9.75
N ASP A 35 -8.52 -23.66 9.52
CA ASP A 35 -8.90 -25.07 9.52
C ASP A 35 -8.11 -25.90 10.55
N ARG A 36 -8.41 -27.21 10.59
CA ARG A 36 -7.83 -28.15 11.56
C ARG A 36 -6.35 -28.47 11.29
N GLU A 37 -5.84 -28.23 10.08
CA GLU A 37 -4.46 -28.56 9.69
C GLU A 37 -3.49 -27.40 9.96
N HIS A 38 -3.96 -26.15 9.96
CA HIS A 38 -3.14 -24.96 10.13
C HIS A 38 -3.08 -24.47 11.58
N ARG A 39 -2.74 -25.36 12.51
CA ARG A 39 -2.59 -25.08 13.96
C ARG A 39 -1.39 -24.17 14.31
N SER A 40 -0.58 -23.80 13.33
CA SER A 40 0.65 -23.04 13.57
C SER A 40 0.32 -21.56 13.62
N SER A 41 0.52 -20.96 14.81
CA SER A 41 0.65 -19.53 15.08
C SER A 41 0.99 -18.71 13.83
N TRP A 42 0.00 -18.01 13.27
CA TRP A 42 0.27 -16.97 12.29
C TRP A 42 0.82 -15.79 13.08
N PRO A 43 2.09 -15.37 12.88
CA PRO A 43 2.56 -14.12 13.42
C PRO A 43 1.81 -13.01 12.69
N MET A 44 0.70 -12.55 13.27
CA MET A 44 -0.02 -11.38 12.78
C MET A 44 0.79 -10.15 13.12
N HIS A 45 1.45 -9.58 12.12
CA HIS A 45 2.14 -8.31 12.24
C HIS A 45 1.26 -7.21 11.68
N TYR A 46 0.96 -6.20 12.49
CA TYR A 46 0.16 -5.06 12.06
C TYR A 46 0.90 -3.75 12.32
N ILE A 47 0.87 -2.86 11.32
CA ILE A 47 1.41 -1.51 11.39
C ILE A 47 0.28 -0.54 11.05
N SER A 48 -0.43 -0.03 12.07
CA SER A 48 -1.25 1.19 11.94
C SER A 48 -0.34 2.38 12.12
N LYS A 49 -0.04 3.09 11.03
CA LYS A 49 0.38 4.48 11.16
C LYS A 49 -0.33 5.29 10.09
N GLU A 50 -1.09 6.28 10.54
CA GLU A 50 -1.50 7.38 9.67
C GLU A 50 -0.23 8.14 9.30
N LEU A 51 0.17 8.01 8.04
CA LEU A 51 1.38 8.62 7.52
C LEU A 51 0.98 9.87 6.75
N ALA A 52 1.16 11.04 7.36
CA ALA A 52 0.98 12.33 6.70
C ALA A 52 2.23 12.68 5.88
N TRP A 53 2.07 13.27 4.69
CA TRP A 53 3.20 13.83 3.94
C TRP A 53 3.85 14.99 4.69
N TYR A 54 5.18 15.05 4.68
CA TYR A 54 5.91 16.21 5.20
C TYR A 54 5.55 17.47 4.39
N GLU A 55 5.55 17.36 3.06
CA GLU A 55 5.02 18.37 2.15
C GLU A 55 3.68 17.90 1.59
N LYS A 56 2.57 18.44 2.10
CA LYS A 56 1.22 18.06 1.68
C LYS A 56 0.88 18.61 0.29
N PHE A 57 0.13 17.81 -0.47
CA PHE A 57 -0.51 18.24 -1.71
C PHE A 57 -1.76 19.06 -1.38
N SER A 58 -2.03 20.11 -2.16
CA SER A 58 -3.28 20.87 -1.99
C SER A 58 -4.42 20.09 -2.63
N ALA A 59 -5.49 19.85 -1.87
CA ALA A 59 -6.68 19.18 -2.38
C ALA A 59 -7.36 19.99 -3.50
N SER A 60 -7.22 21.33 -3.51
CA SER A 60 -7.74 22.19 -4.58
C SER A 60 -7.06 21.96 -5.93
N ASP A 61 -5.84 21.43 -5.91
CA ASP A 61 -5.02 21.26 -7.10
C ASP A 61 -5.17 19.85 -7.68
N THR A 62 -5.80 18.94 -6.93
CA THR A 62 -6.15 17.59 -7.41
C THR A 62 -7.21 17.69 -8.49
N LYS A 63 -6.94 17.04 -9.63
CA LYS A 63 -7.85 17.01 -10.78
C LYS A 63 -7.91 15.60 -11.35
N ASP A 64 -9.04 15.24 -11.92
CA ASP A 64 -9.16 14.00 -12.66
C ASP A 64 -8.33 14.07 -13.94
N ASP A 65 -7.54 13.03 -14.18
CA ASP A 65 -6.73 12.85 -15.37
C ASP A 65 -6.72 11.36 -15.77
N GLU A 66 -6.21 11.09 -16.97
CA GLU A 66 -6.19 9.77 -17.56
C GLU A 66 -5.06 8.91 -16.98
N PHE A 67 -5.42 7.82 -16.28
CA PHE A 67 -4.50 6.77 -15.88
C PHE A 67 -4.56 5.61 -16.88
N HIS A 68 -3.44 5.35 -17.55
CA HIS A 68 -3.32 4.26 -18.53
C HIS A 68 -3.12 2.91 -17.85
N LEU A 69 -3.97 1.94 -18.17
CA LEU A 69 -3.90 0.59 -17.61
C LEU A 69 -2.90 -0.28 -18.40
N LEU A 70 -2.39 -1.34 -17.75
CA LEU A 70 -1.47 -2.29 -18.37
C LEU A 70 -2.13 -3.13 -19.50
N ASN A 71 -3.44 -3.39 -19.38
CA ASN A 71 -4.17 -4.31 -20.27
C ASN A 71 -4.87 -3.55 -21.42
N GLU A 72 -4.27 -2.45 -21.86
CA GLU A 72 -4.86 -1.45 -22.76
C GLU A 72 -6.07 -0.70 -22.14
N GLY A 73 -6.31 0.51 -22.64
CA GLY A 73 -7.35 1.40 -22.12
C GLY A 73 -6.90 2.33 -20.99
N SER A 74 -7.85 3.10 -20.47
CA SER A 74 -7.60 4.12 -19.47
C SER A 74 -8.80 4.33 -18.54
N VAL A 75 -8.53 4.89 -17.36
CA VAL A 75 -9.54 5.29 -16.39
C VAL A 75 -9.28 6.73 -15.95
N GLN A 76 -10.33 7.47 -15.64
CA GLN A 76 -10.20 8.77 -14.99
C GLN A 76 -9.91 8.53 -13.50
N ALA A 77 -8.84 9.12 -13.00
CA ALA A 77 -8.46 9.04 -11.60
C ALA A 77 -8.02 10.43 -11.09
N PRO A 78 -8.17 10.74 -9.80
CA PRO A 78 -7.71 12.01 -9.25
C PRO A 78 -6.18 12.03 -9.11
N PHE A 79 -5.51 12.89 -9.89
CA PHE A 79 -4.07 13.11 -9.81
C PHE A 79 -3.76 14.29 -8.90
N MET A 80 -3.00 14.03 -7.83
CA MET A 80 -2.43 15.06 -6.98
C MET A 80 -1.26 15.74 -7.71
N THR A 81 -1.14 17.07 -7.61
CA THR A 81 -0.05 17.83 -8.24
C THR A 81 0.58 18.84 -7.29
N SER A 82 1.83 19.22 -7.56
CA SER A 82 2.56 20.24 -6.81
C SER A 82 3.57 20.95 -7.70
N GLN A 83 3.67 22.27 -7.55
CA GLN A 83 4.70 23.08 -8.20
C GLN A 83 5.93 23.32 -7.30
N LYS A 84 5.94 22.72 -6.09
CA LYS A 84 7.09 22.80 -5.17
C LYS A 84 8.24 21.92 -5.67
N LYS A 85 9.47 22.26 -5.28
CA LYS A 85 10.65 21.41 -5.54
C LYS A 85 10.45 20.01 -4.94
N GLN A 86 10.67 18.98 -5.75
CA GLN A 86 10.55 17.58 -5.35
C GLN A 86 11.90 16.86 -5.43
N TYR A 87 12.04 15.79 -4.65
CA TYR A 87 13.19 14.89 -4.71
C TYR A 87 12.99 13.90 -5.86
N VAL A 88 13.42 14.27 -7.07
CA VAL A 88 13.28 13.45 -8.27
C VAL A 88 14.64 13.23 -8.92
N GLU A 89 14.89 12.01 -9.35
CA GLU A 89 16.07 11.64 -10.14
C GLU A 89 15.63 10.79 -11.34
N ALA A 90 16.30 11.00 -12.47
CA ALA A 90 16.07 10.25 -13.70
C ALA A 90 17.24 9.30 -13.96
N PHE A 91 16.91 8.05 -14.27
CA PHE A 91 17.84 6.99 -14.60
C PHE A 91 17.59 6.52 -16.03
N ASP A 92 18.47 5.66 -16.54
CA ASP A 92 18.18 4.95 -17.78
C ASP A 92 16.97 4.02 -17.56
N GLY A 93 15.93 4.21 -18.38
CA GLY A 93 14.69 3.44 -18.33
C GLY A 93 13.61 3.88 -17.32
N PHE A 94 13.90 4.69 -16.29
CA PHE A 94 12.89 5.11 -15.30
C PHE A 94 13.23 6.40 -14.54
N LYS A 95 12.27 6.92 -13.78
CA LYS A 95 12.43 8.04 -12.83
C LYS A 95 12.06 7.58 -11.43
N ALA A 96 12.75 8.09 -10.42
CA ALA A 96 12.43 7.87 -9.02
C ALA A 96 12.01 9.17 -8.34
N LEU A 97 10.90 9.16 -7.62
CA LEU A 97 10.42 10.25 -6.77
C LEU A 97 10.41 9.80 -5.32
N LYS A 98 10.96 10.62 -4.42
CA LYS A 98 10.90 10.42 -2.96
C LYS A 98 9.90 11.40 -2.33
N LEU A 99 8.94 10.86 -1.57
CA LEU A 99 7.95 11.60 -0.80
C LEU A 99 8.15 11.33 0.70
N PRO A 100 8.80 12.25 1.45
CA PRO A 100 8.98 12.11 2.88
C PRO A 100 7.65 12.20 3.64
N TYR A 101 7.50 11.35 4.65
CA TYR A 101 6.42 11.48 5.62
C TYR A 101 6.81 12.44 6.75
N GLU A 102 5.81 13.03 7.40
CA GLU A 102 5.97 13.83 8.59
C GLU A 102 6.58 12.98 9.70
N GLN A 103 7.66 13.49 10.28
CA GLN A 103 8.41 12.80 11.32
C GLN A 103 7.66 12.78 12.67
N GLY A 104 6.85 13.80 12.93
CA GLY A 104 6.18 14.00 14.22
C GLY A 104 7.18 14.05 15.38
N TYR A 105 6.86 13.40 16.50
CA TYR A 105 7.73 13.34 17.68
C TYR A 105 8.87 12.30 17.58
N ASP A 106 8.88 11.46 16.53
CA ASP A 106 9.88 10.41 16.37
C ASP A 106 11.20 10.96 15.83
N ARG A 107 12.13 11.31 16.71
CA ARG A 107 13.41 11.91 16.32
C ARG A 107 14.43 10.91 15.76
N LYS A 108 14.11 9.61 15.71
CA LYS A 108 15.06 8.56 15.28
C LYS A 108 14.75 8.00 13.90
N ARG A 109 13.48 7.78 13.59
CA ARG A 109 13.07 7.15 12.32
C ARG A 109 12.51 8.19 11.36
N CYS A 110 13.01 8.18 10.13
CA CYS A 110 12.50 8.98 9.03
C CYS A 110 11.97 8.06 7.95
N PHE A 111 10.69 8.17 7.63
CA PHE A 111 10.05 7.36 6.60
C PHE A 111 9.85 8.18 5.32
N SER A 112 9.94 7.51 4.17
CA SER A 112 9.63 8.12 2.88
C SER A 112 9.05 7.04 1.97
N MET A 113 8.08 7.43 1.14
CA MET A 113 7.63 6.61 0.03
C MET A 113 8.50 6.90 -1.19
N TYR A 114 8.86 5.86 -1.93
CA TYR A 114 9.57 5.98 -3.21
C TYR A 114 8.65 5.49 -4.32
N LEU A 115 8.48 6.29 -5.36
CA LEU A 115 7.73 5.96 -6.56
C LEU A 115 8.71 5.80 -7.71
N PHE A 116 8.73 4.61 -8.30
CA PHE A 116 9.55 4.29 -9.46
C PHE A 116 8.64 4.25 -10.68
N LEU A 117 8.87 5.16 -11.63
CA LEU A 117 8.04 5.32 -12.82
C LEU A 117 8.88 5.00 -14.06
N PRO A 118 8.64 3.85 -14.72
CA PRO A 118 9.27 3.55 -16.00
C PRO A 118 8.99 4.62 -17.05
N ASN A 119 9.93 4.83 -17.96
CA ASN A 119 9.75 5.77 -19.07
C ASN A 119 8.70 5.26 -20.08
N ALA A 120 8.64 3.94 -20.28
CA ALA A 120 7.63 3.28 -21.11
C ALA A 120 6.36 2.99 -20.29
N ARG A 121 5.18 3.14 -20.92
CA ARG A 121 3.88 2.97 -20.24
C ARG A 121 3.62 1.54 -19.78
N ASP A 122 4.19 0.55 -20.47
CA ASP A 122 4.15 -0.88 -20.19
C ASP A 122 5.41 -1.37 -19.45
N GLY A 123 6.32 -0.46 -19.08
CA GLY A 123 7.64 -0.80 -18.52
C GLY A 123 7.62 -1.44 -17.11
N LEU A 124 6.46 -1.56 -16.46
CA LEU A 124 6.30 -2.32 -15.22
C LEU A 124 6.29 -3.83 -15.47
N ILE A 125 5.82 -4.29 -16.64
CA ILE A 125 5.85 -5.69 -17.04
C ILE A 125 7.21 -5.94 -17.68
N THR A 126 8.25 -6.03 -16.85
CA THR A 126 9.46 -6.72 -17.29
C THR A 126 9.15 -8.21 -17.20
N ASN A 127 8.93 -8.86 -18.34
CA ASN A 127 9.00 -10.32 -18.41
C ASN A 127 10.42 -10.70 -17.98
N VAL A 128 10.62 -11.03 -16.71
CA VAL A 128 11.81 -11.74 -16.26
C VAL A 128 11.67 -13.20 -16.72
N THR A 129 11.66 -13.41 -18.03
CA THR A 129 11.89 -14.73 -18.62
C THR A 129 13.39 -14.88 -18.80
N GLY A 130 14.00 -15.46 -17.76
CA GLY A 130 15.26 -16.21 -17.78
C GLY A 130 16.49 -15.56 -18.42
N GLN A 131 17.53 -15.33 -17.62
CA GLN A 131 18.82 -16.03 -17.74
C GLN A 131 19.60 -15.87 -16.43
N ASN A 132 19.79 -17.00 -15.74
CA ASN A 132 21.06 -17.50 -15.18
C ASN A 132 20.83 -18.86 -14.53
#